data_AF-A0A9D5AN61-F1
#
_entry.id   AF-A0A9D5AN61-F1
#
_cell.length_a   1.000
_cell.length_b   1.000
_cell.length_c   1.000
_cell.angle_alpha   90.00
_cell.angle_beta   90.00
_cell.angle_gamma   90.00
#
_symmetry.space_group_name_H-M   'P 1'
#
loop_
_entity.id
_entity.type
_entity.pdbx_description
1 polymer ?
#
loop_
_entity_poly.entity_id
_entity_poly.type
_entity_poly.pdbx_seq_one_letter_code
_entity_poly.pdbx_strand_id
1 'polypeptide(L)'
;MGTQYYDGRENAQTDYPVTDSLQMMGHASRPLVDNSGKCVILCHAPRKEYYKKFLYEAFPVESHLHHFLHDNLNAEIVAGIIENKQDAVDYLTWTFMYR
;
A
#
# COMPACT_ATOMS: atom_id res chain seq x y z
N MET A 1 13.00 9.03 -15.81
CA MET A 1 13.04 7.86 -14.91
C MET A 1 13.29 8.38 -13.50
N GLY A 2 12.22 8.58 -12.74
CA GLY A 2 12.27 9.03 -11.35
C GLY A 2 11.22 8.27 -10.55
N THR A 3 11.20 8.42 -9.24
CA THR A 3 10.27 7.72 -8.36
C THR A 3 8.97 8.49 -8.10
N GLN A 4 8.65 9.46 -8.96
CA GLN A 4 7.56 10.42 -8.74
C GLN A 4 6.70 10.54 -10.00
N TYR A 5 5.41 10.75 -9.78
CA TYR A 5 4.43 11.08 -10.81
C TYR A 5 3.68 12.35 -10.42
N TYR A 6 3.06 13.01 -11.39
CA TYR A 6 2.25 14.19 -11.14
C TYR A 6 0.82 13.79 -10.82
N ASP A 7 0.34 14.13 -9.64
CA ASP A 7 -1.07 13.98 -9.26
C ASP A 7 -1.82 15.28 -9.57
N GLY A 8 -2.73 15.21 -10.55
CA GLY A 8 -3.57 16.34 -10.95
C GLY A 8 -4.64 16.73 -9.93
N ARG A 9 -4.95 15.87 -8.94
CA ARG A 9 -5.91 16.20 -7.86
C ARG A 9 -5.28 17.13 -6.84
N GLU A 10 -4.04 16.87 -6.47
CA GLU A 10 -3.29 17.67 -5.49
C GLU A 10 -2.40 18.73 -6.16
N ASN A 11 -2.32 18.74 -7.49
CA ASN A 11 -1.40 19.57 -8.28
C ASN A 11 0.07 19.46 -7.82
N ALA A 12 0.46 18.29 -7.33
CA ALA A 12 1.76 18.04 -6.71
C ALA A 12 2.46 16.83 -7.36
N GLN A 13 3.78 16.74 -7.15
CA GLN A 13 4.52 15.51 -7.48
C GLN A 13 4.49 14.57 -6.28
N THR A 14 3.85 13.42 -6.48
CA THR A 14 3.68 12.38 -5.48
C THR A 14 4.60 11.21 -5.80
N ASP A 15 5.20 10.61 -4.77
CA ASP A 15 6.05 9.44 -4.93
C ASP A 15 5.22 8.19 -5.26
N TYR A 16 5.82 7.23 -5.98
CA TYR A 16 5.17 5.94 -6.21
C TYR A 16 4.96 5.20 -4.88
N PRO A 17 3.85 4.46 -4.73
CA PRO A 17 3.71 3.49 -3.67
C PRO A 17 4.88 2.49 -3.67
N VAL A 18 5.32 2.11 -2.47
CA VAL A 18 6.42 1.14 -2.32
C VAL A 18 6.06 -0.21 -2.93
N THR A 19 4.78 -0.61 -2.88
CA THR A 19 4.25 -1.84 -3.50
C THR A 19 4.50 -1.87 -5.00
N ASP A 20 4.27 -0.76 -5.70
CA ASP A 20 4.46 -0.66 -7.14
C ASP A 20 5.95 -0.72 -7.48
N SER A 21 6.78 -0.07 -6.66
CA SER A 21 8.23 -0.14 -6.79
C SER A 21 8.75 -1.57 -6.61
N LEU A 22 8.25 -2.31 -5.62
CA LEU A 22 8.57 -3.72 -5.39
C LEU A 22 8.11 -4.59 -6.56
N GLN A 23 6.91 -4.34 -7.11
CA GLN A 23 6.41 -5.06 -8.28
C GLN A 23 7.30 -4.81 -9.50
N MET A 24 7.68 -3.56 -9.77
CA MET A 24 8.62 -3.21 -10.86
C MET A 24 9.97 -3.90 -10.68
N MET A 25 10.48 -3.98 -9.45
CA MET A 25 11.71 -4.72 -9.15
C MET A 25 11.57 -6.23 -9.39
N GLY A 26 10.39 -6.81 -9.12
CA GLY A 26 10.10 -8.22 -9.38
C GLY A 26 10.30 -8.60 -10.85
N HIS A 27 10.06 -7.66 -11.77
CA HIS A 27 10.27 -7.86 -13.21
C HIS A 27 11.75 -7.82 -13.64
N ALA A 28 12.68 -7.45 -12.77
CA ALA A 28 14.10 -7.33 -13.11
C ALA A 28 14.84 -8.68 -13.24
N SER A 29 14.16 -9.80 -13.03
CA SER A 29 14.73 -11.14 -13.16
C SER A 29 13.83 -12.05 -14.00
N ARG A 30 14.45 -12.91 -14.83
CA ARG A 30 13.76 -13.96 -15.56
C ARG A 30 14.10 -15.32 -14.93
N PRO A 31 13.13 -15.99 -14.30
CA PRO A 31 13.35 -17.32 -13.76
C PRO A 31 13.91 -18.26 -14.84
N LEU A 32 14.87 -19.11 -14.47
CA LEU A 32 15.52 -20.13 -15.33
C LEU A 32 16.51 -19.63 -16.40
N VAL A 33 16.56 -18.33 -16.71
CA VAL A 33 17.49 -17.78 -17.72
C VAL A 33 18.65 -17.04 -17.06
N ASP A 34 18.35 -16.18 -16.10
CA ASP A 34 19.33 -15.30 -15.48
C ASP A 34 19.75 -15.83 -14.10
N ASN A 35 21.06 -15.86 -13.82
CA ASN A 35 21.59 -16.24 -12.50
C ASN A 35 21.29 -15.21 -11.40
N SER A 36 21.05 -13.94 -11.78
CA SER A 36 20.70 -12.87 -10.85
C SER A 36 19.98 -11.73 -11.59
N GLY A 37 18.96 -11.14 -10.96
CA GLY A 37 18.33 -9.91 -11.41
C GLY A 37 19.02 -8.69 -10.83
N LYS A 38 19.17 -7.63 -11.63
CA LYS A 38 19.71 -6.35 -11.17
C LYS A 38 18.68 -5.27 -11.41
N CYS A 39 18.29 -4.55 -10.36
CA CYS A 39 17.44 -3.37 -10.46
C CYS A 39 18.20 -2.13 -9.99
N VAL A 40 18.10 -1.03 -10.73
CA VAL A 40 18.70 0.27 -10.38
C VAL A 40 17.58 1.28 -10.21
N ILE A 41 17.37 1.74 -8.98
CA ILE A 41 16.38 2.77 -8.66
C ILE A 41 17.02 4.15 -8.74
N LEU A 42 16.53 4.97 -9.66
CA LEU A 42 16.94 6.37 -9.80
C LEU A 42 15.94 7.25 -9.04
N CYS A 43 16.36 7.84 -7.91
CA CYS A 43 15.51 8.66 -7.05
C CYS A 43 16.21 9.97 -6.64
N HIS A 44 15.42 10.92 -6.13
CA HIS A 44 15.94 12.15 -5.57
C HIS A 44 16.74 11.86 -4.29
N ALA A 45 17.89 12.54 -4.10
CA ALA A 45 18.83 12.27 -3.00
C ALA A 45 18.21 12.08 -1.59
N PRO A 46 17.28 12.93 -1.10
CA PRO A 46 16.66 12.74 0.21
C PRO A 46 15.77 11.50 0.32
N ARG A 47 15.25 10.97 -0.80
CA ARG A 47 14.42 9.74 -0.81
C ARG A 47 15.26 8.47 -0.84
N LYS A 48 16.58 8.56 -1.04
CA LYS A 48 17.47 7.39 -1.12
C LYS A 48 17.38 6.49 0.12
N GLU A 49 17.46 7.09 1.32
CA GLU A 49 17.45 6.30 2.56
C GLU A 49 16.06 5.69 2.83
N TYR A 50 14.99 6.39 2.43
CA TYR A 50 13.62 5.87 2.46
C TYR A 50 13.55 4.56 1.66
N TYR A 51 13.87 4.57 0.37
CA TYR A 51 13.82 3.35 -0.46
C TYR A 51 14.77 2.27 0.04
N LYS A 52 15.98 2.64 0.47
CA LYS A 52 16.95 1.68 1.03
C LYS A 52 16.37 0.92 2.22
N LYS A 53 15.75 1.61 3.17
CA LYS A 53 15.15 0.97 4.35
C LYS A 53 14.08 -0.04 3.97
N PHE A 54 13.17 0.31 3.07
CA PHE A 54 12.09 -0.60 2.62
C PHE A 54 12.56 -1.81 1.82
N LEU A 55 13.76 -1.78 1.23
CA LEU A 55 14.30 -2.93 0.50
C LEU A 55 15.02 -3.93 1.40
N TYR A 56 15.59 -3.47 2.51
CA TYR A 56 16.35 -4.32 3.42
C TYR A 56 15.54 -4.76 4.65
N GLU A 57 14.50 -4.03 5.02
CA GLU A 57 13.60 -4.37 6.12
C GLU A 57 12.22 -4.78 5.58
N ALA A 58 11.50 -5.61 6.33
CA ALA A 58 10.12 -5.97 5.99
C ALA A 58 9.23 -4.73 6.02
N PHE A 59 8.33 -4.61 5.02
CA PHE A 59 7.43 -3.48 4.90
C PHE A 59 6.34 -3.53 5.99
N PRO A 60 6.22 -2.50 6.86
CA PRO A 60 5.12 -2.43 7.79
C PRO A 60 3.82 -2.13 7.03
N VAL A 61 2.85 -3.04 7.11
CA VAL A 61 1.54 -2.87 6.51
C VAL A 61 0.60 -2.26 7.54
N GLU A 62 -0.04 -1.14 7.19
CA GLU A 62 -0.97 -0.42 8.07
C GLU A 62 -2.38 -0.34 7.46
N SER A 63 -3.40 -0.47 8.31
CA SER A 63 -4.79 -0.40 7.89
C SER A 63 -5.25 1.06 7.72
N HIS A 64 -5.67 1.42 6.51
CA HIS A 64 -6.29 2.71 6.20
C HIS A 64 -7.83 2.63 6.22
N LEU A 65 -8.40 1.55 6.77
CA LEU A 65 -9.85 1.31 6.81
C LEU A 65 -10.62 2.46 7.48
N HIS A 66 -10.04 3.07 8.50
CA HIS A 66 -10.67 4.16 9.26
C HIS A 66 -11.02 5.39 8.40
N HIS A 67 -10.30 5.65 7.31
CA HIS A 67 -10.60 6.76 6.40
C HIS A 67 -11.84 6.50 5.53
N PHE A 68 -12.13 5.24 5.23
CA PHE A 68 -13.20 4.80 4.32
C PHE A 68 -14.24 3.93 5.03
N LEU A 69 -14.32 4.05 6.36
CA LEU A 69 -15.15 3.17 7.18
C LEU A 69 -16.65 3.33 6.88
N HIS A 70 -17.07 4.55 6.54
CA HIS A 70 -18.48 4.88 6.27
C HIS A 70 -19.06 4.06 5.10
N ASP A 71 -18.29 3.88 4.03
CA ASP A 71 -18.74 3.12 2.86
C ASP A 71 -18.88 1.63 3.19
N ASN A 72 -17.91 1.07 3.89
CA ASN A 72 -17.93 -0.34 4.29
C ASN A 72 -19.05 -0.63 5.29
N LEU A 73 -19.23 0.22 6.31
CA LEU A 73 -20.34 0.06 7.26
C LEU A 73 -21.70 0.16 6.56
N ASN A 74 -21.86 1.09 5.62
CA ASN A 74 -23.11 1.22 4.87
C ASN A 74 -23.42 -0.05 4.06
N ALA A 75 -22.42 -0.66 3.43
CA ALA A 75 -22.58 -1.93 2.71
C ALA A 75 -23.03 -3.07 3.65
N GLU A 76 -22.45 -3.18 4.84
CA GLU A 76 -22.78 -4.22 5.82
C GLU A 76 -24.16 -4.01 6.47
N ILE A 77 -24.60 -2.76 6.64
CA ILE A 77 -25.99 -2.44 7.06
C ILE A 77 -26.99 -2.88 5.99
N VAL A 78 -26.72 -2.58 4.72
CA VAL A 78 -27.59 -2.99 3.60
C VAL A 78 -27.61 -4.51 3.43
N ALA A 79 -26.51 -5.20 3.74
CA ALA A 79 -26.43 -6.66 3.74
C ALA A 79 -27.20 -7.31 4.91
N GLY A 80 -27.68 -6.53 5.89
CA GLY A 80 -28.32 -7.05 7.10
C GLY A 80 -27.34 -7.71 8.08
N ILE A 81 -26.05 -7.45 7.95
CA ILE A 81 -25.00 -7.98 8.84
C ILE A 81 -24.88 -7.08 10.08
N ILE A 82 -25.03 -5.76 9.91
CA ILE A 82 -25.02 -4.79 10.99
C ILE A 82 -26.43 -4.24 11.18
N GLU A 83 -27.13 -4.68 12.22
CA GLU A 83 -28.46 -4.18 12.57
C GLU A 83 -28.41 -3.20 13.74
N ASN A 84 -27.42 -3.36 14.62
CA ASN A 84 -27.23 -2.52 15.80
C ASN A 84 -25.77 -2.06 15.96
N LYS A 85 -25.52 -1.15 16.91
CA LYS A 85 -24.19 -0.59 17.15
C LYS A 85 -23.19 -1.61 17.70
N GLN A 86 -23.66 -2.62 18.43
CA GLN A 86 -22.81 -3.69 18.94
C GLN A 86 -22.30 -4.56 17.78
N ASP A 87 -23.16 -4.91 16.83
CA ASP A 87 -22.78 -5.66 15.62
C ASP A 87 -21.71 -4.91 14.81
N ALA A 88 -21.79 -3.57 14.75
CA ALA A 88 -20.78 -2.76 14.09
C ALA A 88 -19.41 -2.81 14.77
N VAL A 89 -19.39 -2.80 16.12
CA VAL A 89 -18.15 -2.95 16.89
C VAL A 89 -17.61 -4.38 16.72
N ASP A 90 -18.48 -5.38 16.79
CA ASP A 90 -18.11 -6.78 16.62
C ASP A 90 -17.52 -7.01 15.22
N TYR A 91 -18.14 -6.47 14.17
CA TYR A 91 -17.60 -6.46 12.80
C TYR A 91 -16.19 -5.88 12.74
N LEU A 92 -15.97 -4.72 13.36
CA LEU A 92 -14.66 -4.06 13.36
C LEU A 92 -13.57 -4.93 14.01
N THR A 93 -13.90 -5.75 15.01
CA THR A 93 -12.93 -6.66 15.64
C THR A 93 -12.36 -7.72 14.69
N TRP A 94 -13.08 -8.04 13.61
CA TRP A 94 -12.62 -8.96 12.57
C TRP A 94 -11.66 -8.33 11.57
N THR A 95 -11.53 -7.01 11.57
CA THR A 95 -10.72 -6.28 10.58
C THR A 95 -9.25 -6.19 10.98
N PHE A 96 -8.37 -5.99 9.99
CA PHE A 96 -6.95 -5.72 10.24
C PHE A 96 -6.73 -4.40 11.01
N MET A 97 -7.70 -3.48 11.01
CA MET A 97 -7.59 -2.22 11.77
C MET A 97 -7.55 -2.46 13.30
N TYR A 98 -8.21 -3.51 13.78
CA TYR A 98 -8.30 -3.81 15.21
C TYR A 98 -7.11 -4.63 15.73
N ARG A 99 -6.39 -5.31 14.82
CA ARG A 99 -5.24 -6.16 15.15
C ARG A 99 -3.97 -5.35 15.19
#